data_AF-A0A0B8Q870-F1
#
_entry.id   AF-A0A0B8Q870-F1
#
_cell.length_a   1.000
_cell.length_b   1.000
_cell.length_c   1.000
_cell.angle_alpha   90.00
_cell.angle_beta   90.00
_cell.angle_gamma   90.00
#
_symmetry.space_group_name_H-M   'P 1'
#
loop_
_entity.id
_entity.type
_entity.pdbx_description
1 polymer ?
#
loop_
_entity_poly.entity_id
_entity_poly.type
_entity_poly.pdbx_seq_one_letter_code
_entity_poly.pdbx_strand_id
1 'polypeptide(L)'
;MWVRSDRADVTDPGSASREPALNVNIFDVRYAGLELWSNSSLELGIDYAMTNESDAYTGKSLKDGVMLTAELTQSIFNGFNKTVLQYGTEGYGKAIAYDGAGNWYGAEAEDGAAAYRIINHGVMTFGQFDISHQLLWQASTDDVQAGQTADIETLSVVVRPQYRWNELHTTILELGAFTGQNADGSDKGGQKYTIAQAISAGDSFWARPEFRVYASYVQNDEGFVGNSANQSDSELNFGVQVEAWW
;
A
#
# COMPACT_ATOMS: atom_id res chain seq x y z
N MET A 1 7.77 19.40 4.93
CA MET A 1 6.66 19.63 5.89
C MET A 1 7.07 19.07 7.26
N TRP A 2 6.54 19.61 8.38
CA TRP A 2 6.69 18.98 9.70
C TRP A 2 5.35 18.39 10.11
N VAL A 3 5.34 17.10 10.50
CA VAL A 3 4.14 16.36 10.87
C VAL A 3 4.39 15.64 12.19
N ARG A 4 3.44 15.71 13.11
CA ARG A 4 3.43 14.89 14.33
C ARG A 4 2.67 13.60 14.04
N SER A 5 3.28 12.46 14.36
CA SER A 5 2.69 11.12 14.20
C SER A 5 2.84 10.36 15.51
N ASP A 6 1.82 10.42 16.38
CA ASP A 6 1.89 9.75 17.69
C ASP A 6 1.77 8.23 17.52
N ARG A 7 2.64 7.48 18.20
CA ARG A 7 2.71 6.01 18.12
C ARG A 7 2.09 5.36 19.35
N ALA A 8 0.83 4.92 19.23
CA ALA A 8 0.08 4.33 20.34
C ALA A 8 0.64 2.97 20.82
N ASP A 9 1.35 2.24 19.97
CA ASP A 9 1.96 0.94 20.31
C ASP A 9 3.18 1.09 21.24
N VAL A 10 3.63 2.33 21.49
CA VAL A 10 4.67 2.64 22.48
C VAL A 10 4.07 3.55 23.55
N THR A 11 3.99 3.03 24.77
CA THR A 11 3.52 3.81 25.92
C THR A 11 4.63 4.69 26.50
N ASP A 12 4.41 6.00 26.45
CA ASP A 12 5.21 7.04 27.10
C ASP A 12 4.37 7.76 28.17
N PRO A 13 4.55 7.42 29.46
CA PRO A 13 3.75 7.98 30.56
C PRO A 13 3.89 9.50 30.74
N GLY A 14 5.00 10.09 30.31
CA GLY A 14 5.22 11.54 30.41
C GLY A 14 4.78 12.31 29.16
N SER A 15 4.24 11.63 28.16
CA SER A 15 3.70 12.28 26.96
C SER A 15 2.47 13.13 27.31
N ALA A 16 2.44 14.37 26.81
CA ALA A 16 1.34 15.31 27.00
C ALA A 16 0.13 15.05 26.09
N SER A 17 0.12 13.96 25.31
CA SER A 17 -1.03 13.56 24.49
C SER A 17 -2.18 13.00 25.32
N ARG A 18 -3.38 12.95 24.73
CA ARG A 18 -4.61 12.46 25.38
C ARG A 18 -4.51 10.99 25.80
N GLU A 19 -3.70 10.21 25.07
CA GLU A 19 -3.21 8.89 25.43
C GLU A 19 -1.71 9.00 25.70
N PRO A 20 -1.10 8.20 26.61
CA PRO A 20 0.34 8.19 26.85
C PRO A 20 1.09 7.54 25.67
N ALA A 21 0.83 7.98 24.44
CA ALA A 21 1.47 7.53 23.23
C ALA A 21 2.79 8.28 23.02
N LEU A 22 3.79 7.58 22.50
CA LEU A 22 5.05 8.17 22.11
C LEU A 22 4.84 9.25 21.04
N ASN A 23 5.48 10.40 21.22
CA ASN A 23 5.54 11.45 20.21
C ASN A 23 6.60 11.10 19.15
N VAL A 24 6.23 11.11 17.87
CA VAL A 24 7.19 11.05 16.76
C VAL A 24 6.99 12.26 15.86
N ASN A 25 8.10 12.92 15.52
CA ASN A 25 8.14 14.10 14.67
C ASN A 25 8.72 13.72 13.31
N ILE A 26 8.01 13.99 12.23
CA ILE A 26 8.44 13.68 10.86
C ILE A 26 8.79 14.97 10.14
N PHE A 27 9.99 15.03 9.61
CA PHE A 27 10.43 16.04 8.67
C PHE A 27 10.43 15.47 7.25
N ASP A 28 9.50 15.95 6.43
CA ASP A 28 9.31 15.54 5.04
C ASP A 28 9.93 16.60 4.10
N VAL A 29 10.68 16.16 3.08
CA VAL A 29 11.15 17.01 1.99
C VAL A 29 10.92 16.31 0.68
N ARG A 30 10.31 17.01 -0.28
CA ARG A 30 10.02 16.49 -1.61
C ARG A 30 10.46 17.45 -2.69
N TYR A 31 10.98 16.89 -3.78
CA TYR A 31 11.28 17.61 -5.01
C TYR A 31 10.60 16.88 -6.17
N ALA A 32 9.55 17.48 -6.71
CA ALA A 32 8.71 16.89 -7.75
C ALA A 32 8.84 17.65 -9.08
N GLY A 33 8.46 16.98 -10.17
CA GLY A 33 8.42 17.58 -11.50
C GLY A 33 9.79 17.70 -12.18
N LEU A 34 10.79 16.91 -11.76
CA LEU A 34 12.07 16.86 -12.45
C LEU A 34 11.90 16.13 -13.78
N GLU A 35 11.90 16.87 -14.89
CA GLU A 35 11.87 16.28 -16.23
C GLU A 35 13.17 15.51 -16.50
N LEU A 36 13.06 14.21 -16.82
CA LEU A 36 14.22 13.39 -17.15
C LEU A 36 14.38 13.24 -18.67
N TRP A 37 13.28 12.94 -19.36
CA TRP A 37 13.18 12.85 -20.82
C TRP A 37 11.74 13.14 -21.26
N SER A 38 11.44 12.99 -22.55
CA SER A 38 10.12 13.28 -23.10
C SER A 38 9.01 12.50 -22.39
N ASN A 39 8.00 13.22 -21.91
CA ASN A 39 6.84 12.69 -21.20
C ASN A 39 7.15 11.95 -19.89
N SER A 40 8.28 12.25 -19.24
CA SER A 40 8.62 11.69 -17.94
C SER A 40 8.94 12.75 -16.89
N SER A 41 8.61 12.45 -15.64
CA SER A 41 8.96 13.26 -14.48
C SER A 41 9.37 12.38 -13.31
N LEU A 42 10.36 12.82 -12.56
CA LEU A 42 10.81 12.22 -11.31
C LEU A 42 10.36 13.06 -10.12
N GLU A 43 9.86 12.39 -9.09
CA GLU A 43 9.71 12.93 -7.74
C GLU A 43 10.66 12.18 -6.80
N LEU A 44 11.37 12.95 -5.97
CA LEU A 44 12.23 12.44 -4.91
C LEU A 44 11.69 12.93 -3.57
N GLY A 45 11.59 12.03 -2.60
CA GLY A 45 11.11 12.30 -1.24
C GLY A 45 12.06 11.75 -0.18
N ILE A 46 12.21 12.50 0.91
CA ILE A 46 12.91 12.08 2.13
C ILE A 46 12.00 12.39 3.30
N ASP A 47 11.68 11.36 4.08
CA ASP A 47 11.00 11.49 5.36
C ASP A 47 11.96 11.11 6.49
N TYR A 48 12.23 12.01 7.42
CA TYR A 48 13.05 11.75 8.61
C TYR A 48 12.16 11.77 9.85
N ALA A 49 12.02 10.62 10.51
CA ALA A 49 11.28 10.47 11.75
C ALA A 49 12.23 10.58 12.94
N MET A 50 11.86 11.46 13.88
CA MET A 50 12.53 11.68 15.16
C MET A 50 11.65 11.18 16.29
N THR A 51 12.11 10.20 17.05
CA THR A 51 11.41 9.81 18.28
C THR A 51 11.62 10.89 19.33
N ASN A 52 10.58 11.17 20.10
CA ASN A 52 10.57 12.25 21.08
C ASN A 52 9.91 11.76 22.36
N GLU A 53 10.56 10.78 22.98
CA GLU A 53 10.19 10.25 24.28
C GLU A 53 10.40 11.27 25.41
N SER A 54 9.54 11.20 26.43
CA SER A 54 9.69 12.00 27.65
C SER A 54 10.76 11.43 28.59
N ASP A 55 11.21 12.25 29.54
CA ASP A 55 12.10 11.79 30.63
C ASP A 55 11.53 10.64 31.48
N ALA A 56 10.21 10.43 31.43
CA ALA A 56 9.52 9.35 32.15
C ALA A 56 9.49 8.03 31.36
N TYR A 57 9.92 8.03 30.09
CA TYR A 57 10.00 6.83 29.28
C TYR A 57 11.17 5.95 29.72
N THR A 58 10.87 4.69 30.03
CA THR A 58 11.87 3.69 30.49
C THR A 58 11.89 2.45 29.61
N GLY A 59 11.36 2.55 28.39
CA GLY A 59 11.33 1.43 27.44
C GLY A 59 12.69 1.18 26.79
N LYS A 60 12.65 0.47 25.66
CA LYS A 60 13.88 0.22 24.88
C LYS A 60 14.42 1.53 24.28
N SER A 61 15.70 1.55 23.90
CA SER A 61 16.22 2.69 23.13
C SER A 61 15.47 2.81 21.82
N LEU A 62 14.76 3.91 21.64
CA LEU A 62 14.08 4.24 20.40
C LEU A 62 15.09 4.79 19.39
N LYS A 63 14.80 4.61 18.11
CA LYS A 63 15.67 5.03 17.02
C LYS A 63 14.92 5.98 16.11
N ASP A 64 15.66 6.96 15.58
CA ASP A 64 15.23 7.79 14.47
C ASP A 64 15.37 7.01 13.16
N GLY A 65 14.51 7.29 12.18
CA GLY A 65 14.54 6.56 10.91
C GLY A 65 14.35 7.46 9.72
N VAL A 66 14.80 6.99 8.56
CA VAL A 66 14.63 7.67 7.28
C VAL A 66 13.87 6.79 6.30
N MET A 67 12.98 7.39 5.52
CA MET A 67 12.42 6.79 4.32
C MET A 67 12.83 7.61 3.11
N LEU A 68 13.35 6.93 2.10
CA LEU A 68 13.67 7.49 0.79
C LEU A 68 12.60 7.02 -0.20
N THR A 69 12.08 7.93 -1.01
CA THR A 69 11.12 7.63 -2.07
C THR A 69 11.61 8.21 -3.39
N ALA A 70 11.56 7.41 -4.46
CA ALA A 70 11.74 7.86 -5.83
C ALA A 70 10.56 7.39 -6.67
N GLU A 71 9.83 8.31 -7.29
CA GLU A 71 8.70 8.01 -8.17
C GLU A 71 8.97 8.53 -9.58
N LEU A 72 9.13 7.61 -10.53
CA LEU A 72 9.19 7.92 -11.95
C LEU A 72 7.79 7.83 -12.54
N THR A 73 7.28 8.94 -13.05
CA THR A 73 6.05 8.98 -13.86
C THR A 73 6.41 9.06 -15.33
N GLN A 74 5.78 8.22 -16.14
CA GLN A 74 5.85 8.26 -17.60
C GLN A 74 4.42 8.33 -18.16
N SER A 75 4.13 9.35 -18.96
CA SER A 75 2.90 9.35 -19.76
C SER A 75 3.06 8.43 -20.97
N ILE A 76 2.16 7.45 -21.11
CA ILE A 76 2.11 6.48 -22.21
C ILE A 76 0.66 6.14 -22.53
N PHE A 77 0.37 5.81 -23.79
CA PHE A 77 -0.92 5.26 -24.24
C PHE A 77 -2.15 6.01 -23.69
N ASN A 78 -2.15 7.34 -23.81
CA ASN A 78 -3.23 8.22 -23.31
C ASN A 78 -3.53 8.08 -21.81
N GLY A 79 -2.54 7.63 -21.03
CA GLY A 79 -2.59 7.56 -19.58
C GLY A 79 -1.18 7.66 -19.01
N PHE A 80 -0.86 6.84 -17.99
CA PHE A 80 0.43 6.88 -17.32
C PHE A 80 0.87 5.52 -16.78
N ASN A 81 2.18 5.39 -16.57
CA ASN A 81 2.81 4.38 -15.76
C ASN A 81 3.69 5.09 -14.70
N LYS A 82 3.60 4.64 -13.45
CA LYS A 82 4.42 5.09 -12.33
C LYS A 82 5.23 3.92 -11.80
N THR A 83 6.53 4.13 -11.64
CA THR A 83 7.43 3.22 -10.92
C THR A 83 7.89 3.92 -9.66
N VAL A 84 7.59 3.34 -8.50
CA VAL A 84 7.99 3.85 -7.19
C VAL A 84 9.01 2.90 -6.58
N LEU A 85 10.11 3.45 -6.08
CA LEU A 85 11.08 2.77 -5.24
C LEU A 85 11.06 3.44 -3.87
N GLN A 86 10.95 2.65 -2.81
CA GLN A 86 11.06 3.12 -1.45
C GLN A 86 12.04 2.25 -0.65
N TYR A 87 12.76 2.88 0.26
CA TYR A 87 13.60 2.21 1.25
C TYR A 87 13.44 2.91 2.59
N GLY A 88 13.20 2.16 3.65
CA GLY A 88 12.95 2.69 4.98
C GLY A 88 13.82 2.01 6.03
N THR A 89 14.31 2.80 6.98
CA THR A 89 15.08 2.30 8.14
C THR A 89 14.30 2.45 9.44
N GLU A 90 14.70 1.67 10.43
CA GLU A 90 14.13 1.59 11.76
C GLU A 90 12.59 1.44 11.68
N GLY A 91 11.82 2.34 12.31
CA GLY A 91 10.37 2.32 12.26
C GLY A 91 9.76 2.45 10.86
N TYR A 92 10.48 2.99 9.86
CA TYR A 92 10.00 2.99 8.47
C TYR A 92 10.22 1.65 7.78
N GLY A 93 11.23 0.87 8.17
CA GLY A 93 11.40 -0.51 7.72
C GLY A 93 10.18 -1.34 8.11
N LYS A 94 9.75 -1.23 9.37
CA LYS A 94 8.50 -1.85 9.83
C LYS A 94 7.27 -1.33 9.08
N ALA A 95 7.16 -0.02 8.87
CA ALA A 95 6.04 0.55 8.15
C ALA A 95 5.93 -0.01 6.73
N ILE A 96 7.04 -0.14 6.01
CA ILE A 96 7.06 -0.71 4.66
C ILE A 96 6.70 -2.19 4.69
N ALA A 97 7.30 -2.99 5.58
CA ALA A 97 7.09 -4.43 5.66
C ALA A 97 5.61 -4.82 5.91
N TYR A 98 4.87 -3.97 6.62
CA TYR A 98 3.45 -4.15 6.95
C TYR A 98 2.50 -3.27 6.12
N ASP A 99 2.79 -3.09 4.82
CA ASP A 99 1.90 -2.40 3.86
C ASP A 99 1.58 -0.93 4.20
N GLY A 100 2.32 -0.32 5.13
CA GLY A 100 2.17 1.08 5.50
C GLY A 100 2.61 2.02 4.38
N ALA A 101 1.86 3.10 4.15
CA ALA A 101 2.15 4.06 3.09
C ALA A 101 3.25 5.09 3.47
N GLY A 102 4.03 4.83 4.54
CA GLY A 102 4.94 5.80 5.13
C GLY A 102 4.26 6.89 5.96
N ASN A 103 2.94 6.78 6.18
CA ASN A 103 2.15 7.73 6.96
C ASN A 103 2.24 7.52 8.49
N TRP A 104 2.96 6.49 8.92
CA TRP A 104 3.22 6.17 10.32
C TRP A 104 4.64 5.65 10.49
N TYR A 105 5.16 5.75 11.71
CA TYR A 105 6.51 5.33 12.08
C TYR A 105 6.44 4.31 13.22
N GLY A 106 6.94 3.10 12.99
CA GLY A 106 6.94 2.02 13.97
C GLY A 106 8.09 2.16 14.97
N ALA A 107 8.03 3.11 15.89
CA ALA A 107 9.12 3.37 16.85
C ALA A 107 9.51 2.14 17.70
N GLU A 108 8.64 1.15 17.81
CA GLU A 108 8.91 -0.13 18.47
C GLU A 108 9.67 -1.16 17.60
N ALA A 109 10.00 -0.83 16.35
CA ALA A 109 10.78 -1.70 15.46
C ALA A 109 12.15 -2.03 16.03
N GLU A 110 12.70 -3.20 15.69
CA GLU A 110 14.04 -3.60 16.12
C GLU A 110 15.13 -2.65 15.60
N ASP A 111 16.25 -2.57 16.34
CA ASP A 111 17.39 -1.72 15.97
C ASP A 111 18.00 -2.23 14.66
N GLY A 112 18.14 -1.34 13.68
CA GLY A 112 18.59 -1.70 12.34
C GLY A 112 17.49 -2.27 11.44
N ALA A 113 16.22 -2.23 11.86
CA ALA A 113 15.10 -2.64 11.03
C ALA A 113 15.16 -1.96 9.66
N ALA A 114 14.92 -2.69 8.59
CA ALA A 114 14.96 -2.13 7.26
C ALA A 114 14.04 -2.89 6.31
N ALA A 115 13.51 -2.18 5.32
CA ALA A 115 12.68 -2.77 4.27
C ALA A 115 12.70 -1.92 3.01
N TYR A 116 12.41 -2.55 1.87
CA TYR A 116 12.23 -1.87 0.60
C TYR A 116 10.86 -2.16 0.00
N ARG A 117 10.43 -1.28 -0.91
CA ARG A 117 9.21 -1.44 -1.70
C ARG A 117 9.45 -1.00 -3.14
N ILE A 118 8.90 -1.77 -4.07
CA ILE A 118 8.80 -1.47 -5.48
C ILE A 118 7.33 -1.50 -5.86
N ILE A 119 6.83 -0.42 -6.45
CA ILE A 119 5.49 -0.36 -7.03
C ILE A 119 5.63 -0.05 -8.51
N ASN A 120 4.96 -0.79 -9.38
CA ASN A 120 4.70 -0.34 -10.75
C ASN A 120 3.19 -0.35 -10.99
N HIS A 121 2.59 0.81 -11.21
CA HIS A 121 1.16 0.91 -11.44
C HIS A 121 0.83 1.93 -12.52
N GLY A 122 -0.35 1.83 -13.11
CA GLY A 122 -0.73 2.76 -14.15
C GLY A 122 -2.12 2.48 -14.71
N VAL A 123 -2.54 3.38 -15.58
CA VAL A 123 -3.76 3.26 -16.38
C VAL A 123 -3.41 3.66 -17.80
N MET A 124 -3.80 2.83 -18.76
CA MET A 124 -3.55 3.04 -20.19
C MET A 124 -4.85 2.86 -20.97
N THR A 125 -5.04 3.64 -22.03
CA THR A 125 -6.27 3.66 -22.83
C THR A 125 -6.00 3.28 -24.28
N PHE A 126 -6.72 2.27 -24.77
CA PHE A 126 -6.63 1.73 -26.13
C PHE A 126 -8.02 1.64 -26.77
N GLY A 127 -8.44 2.70 -27.45
CA GLY A 127 -9.80 2.78 -28.00
C GLY A 127 -10.84 2.67 -26.89
N GLN A 128 -11.70 1.65 -26.95
CA GLN A 128 -12.75 1.37 -25.94
C GLN A 128 -12.23 0.65 -24.68
N PHE A 129 -10.96 0.26 -24.63
CA PHE A 129 -10.37 -0.37 -23.46
C PHE A 129 -9.63 0.65 -22.61
N ASP A 130 -9.83 0.59 -21.30
CA ASP A 130 -8.84 1.08 -20.34
C ASP A 130 -8.28 -0.12 -19.56
N ILE A 131 -6.97 -0.11 -19.33
CA ILE A 131 -6.28 -1.16 -18.59
C ILE A 131 -5.55 -0.50 -17.43
N SER A 132 -6.00 -0.81 -16.22
CA SER A 132 -5.25 -0.51 -15.01
C SER A 132 -4.43 -1.72 -14.60
N HIS A 133 -3.23 -1.48 -14.07
CA HIS A 133 -2.40 -2.53 -13.50
C HIS A 133 -1.68 -2.05 -12.25
N GLN A 134 -1.26 -2.99 -11.42
CA GLN A 134 -0.43 -2.76 -10.26
C GLN A 134 0.46 -3.99 -10.03
N LEU A 135 1.74 -3.74 -9.79
CA LEU A 135 2.72 -4.67 -9.24
C LEU A 135 3.26 -4.03 -7.97
N LEU A 136 3.34 -4.79 -6.89
CA LEU A 136 3.90 -4.40 -5.61
C LEU A 136 4.82 -5.53 -5.19
N TRP A 137 6.06 -5.19 -4.87
CA TRP A 137 6.96 -6.09 -4.18
C TRP A 137 7.58 -5.33 -3.01
N GLN A 138 7.44 -5.87 -1.82
CA GLN A 138 8.09 -5.34 -0.63
C GLN A 138 8.67 -6.47 0.19
N ALA A 139 9.80 -6.21 0.83
CA ALA A 139 10.39 -7.15 1.76
C ALA A 139 11.13 -6.41 2.88
N SER A 140 11.12 -6.97 4.09
CA SER A 140 12.11 -6.63 5.09
C SER A 140 13.48 -7.13 4.66
N THR A 141 14.53 -6.37 4.96
CA THR A 141 15.93 -6.79 4.77
C THR A 141 16.62 -7.14 6.07
N ASP A 142 16.02 -6.74 7.18
CA ASP A 142 16.44 -6.99 8.55
C ASP A 142 15.20 -7.19 9.41
N ASP A 143 15.37 -7.68 10.64
CA ASP A 143 14.26 -7.88 11.57
C ASP A 143 13.55 -6.56 11.85
N VAL A 144 12.24 -6.50 11.60
CA VAL A 144 11.42 -5.29 11.85
C VAL A 144 10.60 -5.40 13.13
N GLN A 145 10.59 -6.57 13.76
CA GLN A 145 9.92 -6.83 15.03
C GLN A 145 10.61 -7.92 15.84
N ALA A 146 10.45 -7.87 17.16
CA ALA A 146 10.98 -8.88 18.06
C ALA A 146 10.41 -10.28 17.76
N GLY A 147 11.30 -11.27 17.73
CA GLY A 147 10.92 -12.67 17.50
C GLY A 147 10.61 -13.01 16.04
N GLN A 148 10.95 -12.12 15.10
CA GLN A 148 10.98 -12.46 13.69
C GLN A 148 11.94 -13.64 13.45
N THR A 149 11.50 -14.63 12.69
CA THR A 149 12.28 -15.83 12.33
C THR A 149 12.50 -15.95 10.83
N ALA A 150 11.83 -15.11 10.04
CA ALA A 150 11.97 -15.03 8.59
C ALA A 150 11.65 -13.62 8.08
N ASP A 151 12.12 -13.28 6.88
CA ASP A 151 11.81 -12.00 6.26
C ASP A 151 10.33 -11.89 5.92
N ILE A 152 9.76 -10.72 6.18
CA ILE A 152 8.40 -10.40 5.77
C ILE A 152 8.46 -10.02 4.30
N GLU A 153 7.73 -10.75 3.46
CA GLU A 153 7.68 -10.49 2.01
C GLU A 153 6.24 -10.38 1.54
N THR A 154 5.97 -9.53 0.54
CA THR A 154 4.71 -9.50 -0.19
C THR A 154 4.95 -9.12 -1.64
N LEU A 155 4.54 -10.01 -2.54
CA LEU A 155 4.41 -9.77 -3.97
C LEU A 155 2.92 -9.76 -4.30
N SER A 156 2.43 -8.67 -4.91
CA SER A 156 1.05 -8.54 -5.37
C SER A 156 1.00 -8.04 -6.80
N VAL A 157 0.13 -8.64 -7.61
CA VAL A 157 -0.13 -8.25 -8.99
C VAL A 157 -1.63 -8.13 -9.23
N VAL A 158 -2.04 -7.04 -9.88
CA VAL A 158 -3.42 -6.78 -10.25
C VAL A 158 -3.47 -6.27 -11.68
N VAL A 159 -4.42 -6.76 -12.45
CA VAL A 159 -4.79 -6.20 -13.75
C VAL A 159 -6.30 -6.01 -13.80
N ARG A 160 -6.73 -4.85 -14.27
CA ARG A 160 -8.13 -4.46 -14.36
C ARG A 160 -8.43 -3.85 -15.73
N PRO A 161 -8.71 -4.67 -16.75
CA PRO A 161 -9.26 -4.17 -17.99
C PRO A 161 -10.73 -3.80 -17.82
N GLN A 162 -11.12 -2.71 -18.47
CA GLN A 162 -12.50 -2.32 -18.63
C GLN A 162 -12.80 -2.05 -20.10
N TYR A 163 -13.97 -2.49 -20.54
CA TYR A 163 -14.47 -2.27 -21.89
C TYR A 163 -15.68 -1.34 -21.85
N ARG A 164 -15.54 -0.18 -22.47
CA ARG A 164 -16.59 0.83 -22.56
C ARG A 164 -17.45 0.54 -23.78
N TRP A 165 -18.70 0.14 -23.56
CA TRP A 165 -19.66 -0.14 -24.64
C TRP A 165 -20.19 1.15 -25.28
N ASN A 166 -20.30 2.20 -24.47
CA ASN A 166 -20.68 3.55 -24.83
C ASN A 166 -20.31 4.49 -23.66
N GLU A 167 -20.69 5.76 -23.76
CA GLU A 167 -20.38 6.80 -22.76
C GLU A 167 -20.89 6.53 -21.34
N LEU A 168 -21.85 5.60 -21.17
CA LEU A 168 -22.45 5.29 -19.87
C LEU A 168 -22.18 3.88 -19.40
N HIS A 169 -22.02 2.90 -20.29
CA HIS A 169 -22.01 1.48 -19.91
C HIS A 169 -20.63 0.85 -20.08
N THR A 170 -20.12 0.24 -19.01
CA THR A 170 -18.78 -0.37 -18.97
C THR A 170 -18.83 -1.77 -18.37
N THR A 171 -18.13 -2.74 -18.94
CA THR A 171 -17.85 -4.02 -18.27
C THR A 171 -16.43 -3.97 -17.71
N ILE A 172 -16.28 -4.34 -16.44
CA ILE A 172 -15.01 -4.32 -15.71
C ILE A 172 -14.66 -5.75 -15.34
N LEU A 173 -13.42 -6.14 -15.58
CA LEU A 173 -12.82 -7.37 -15.06
C LEU A 173 -11.64 -6.96 -14.18
N GLU A 174 -11.52 -7.51 -12.98
CA GLU A 174 -10.37 -7.33 -12.08
C GLU A 174 -9.82 -8.70 -11.70
N LEU A 175 -8.54 -8.91 -11.95
CA LEU A 175 -7.81 -10.12 -11.64
C LEU A 175 -6.64 -9.73 -10.74
N GLY A 176 -6.59 -10.29 -9.54
CA GLY A 176 -5.55 -10.01 -8.56
C GLY A 176 -5.01 -11.28 -7.93
N ALA A 177 -3.72 -11.30 -7.65
CA ALA A 177 -3.08 -12.35 -6.87
C ALA A 177 -2.03 -11.72 -5.96
N PHE A 178 -1.78 -12.35 -4.82
CA PHE A 178 -0.66 -12.02 -3.95
C PHE A 178 -0.06 -13.28 -3.35
N THR A 179 1.21 -13.19 -2.97
CA THR A 179 1.96 -14.22 -2.26
C THR A 179 3.03 -13.57 -1.40
N GLY A 180 3.54 -14.28 -0.41
CA GLY A 180 4.67 -13.82 0.41
C GLY A 180 4.80 -14.61 1.69
N GLN A 181 5.49 -14.02 2.65
CA GLN A 181 5.84 -14.65 3.91
C GLN A 181 5.59 -13.69 5.08
N ASN A 182 5.17 -14.24 6.22
CA ASN A 182 5.02 -13.51 7.48
C ASN A 182 6.30 -13.62 8.32
N ALA A 183 6.41 -12.78 9.34
CA ALA A 183 7.58 -12.72 10.22
C ALA A 183 7.91 -14.05 10.93
N ASP A 184 6.94 -14.96 11.07
CA ASP A 184 7.12 -16.29 11.67
C ASP A 184 7.52 -17.37 10.64
N GLY A 185 7.71 -16.99 9.37
CA GLY A 185 8.02 -17.90 8.27
C GLY A 185 6.82 -18.62 7.68
N SER A 186 5.59 -18.35 8.16
CA SER A 186 4.38 -18.85 7.49
C SER A 186 4.18 -18.17 6.15
N ASP A 187 3.75 -18.95 5.16
CA ASP A 187 3.39 -18.42 3.85
C ASP A 187 2.05 -17.68 3.93
N LYS A 188 1.84 -16.76 3.00
CA LYS A 188 0.55 -16.11 2.74
C LYS A 188 0.33 -16.03 1.25
N GLY A 189 -0.91 -16.18 0.82
CA GLY A 189 -1.25 -16.08 -0.59
C GLY A 189 -2.74 -16.06 -0.83
N GLY A 190 -3.12 -15.59 -2.01
CA GLY A 190 -4.52 -15.60 -2.41
C GLY A 190 -4.76 -14.96 -3.75
N GLN A 191 -5.97 -15.18 -4.26
CA GLN A 191 -6.40 -14.77 -5.58
C GLN A 191 -7.80 -14.17 -5.51
N LYS A 192 -8.06 -13.17 -6.34
CA LYS A 192 -9.37 -12.53 -6.47
C LYS A 192 -9.68 -12.29 -7.94
N TYR A 193 -10.87 -12.70 -8.35
CA TYR A 193 -11.41 -12.49 -9.68
C TYR A 193 -12.75 -11.81 -9.56
N THR A 194 -12.95 -10.65 -10.19
CA THR A 194 -14.20 -9.90 -10.15
C THR A 194 -14.63 -9.52 -11.55
N ILE A 195 -15.91 -9.73 -11.85
CA ILE A 195 -16.56 -9.16 -13.03
C ILE A 195 -17.67 -8.22 -12.57
N ALA A 196 -17.77 -7.06 -13.22
CA ALA A 196 -18.80 -6.07 -12.92
C ALA A 196 -19.37 -5.47 -14.20
N GLN A 197 -20.67 -5.16 -14.16
CA GLN A 197 -21.31 -4.27 -15.12
C GLN A 197 -21.57 -2.93 -14.44
N ALA A 198 -21.07 -1.87 -15.06
CA ALA A 198 -21.08 -0.52 -14.52
C ALA A 198 -21.90 0.45 -15.38
N ILE A 199 -22.46 1.45 -14.71
CA ILE A 199 -23.03 2.66 -15.31
C ILE A 199 -22.26 3.85 -14.74
N SER A 200 -21.53 4.57 -15.60
CA SER A 200 -20.61 5.65 -15.22
C SER A 200 -21.03 6.96 -15.86
N ALA A 201 -20.79 8.08 -15.20
CA ALA A 201 -21.08 9.42 -15.73
C ALA A 201 -19.95 9.94 -16.65
N GLY A 202 -19.59 9.20 -17.70
CA GLY A 202 -18.62 9.62 -18.71
C GLY A 202 -17.79 8.50 -19.34
N ASP A 203 -17.14 8.82 -20.47
CA ASP A 203 -16.36 7.88 -21.28
C ASP A 203 -14.86 7.84 -20.88
N SER A 204 -14.57 7.53 -19.61
CA SER A 204 -13.20 7.45 -19.10
C SER A 204 -13.09 6.50 -17.92
N PHE A 205 -11.92 5.89 -17.72
CA PHE A 205 -11.57 5.15 -16.50
C PHE A 205 -11.85 5.92 -15.20
N TRP A 206 -11.64 7.23 -15.24
CA TRP A 206 -11.80 8.12 -14.09
C TRP A 206 -13.20 8.74 -14.01
N ALA A 207 -14.14 8.34 -14.88
CA ALA A 207 -15.49 8.89 -14.88
C ALA A 207 -16.25 8.42 -13.64
N ARG A 208 -16.72 9.38 -12.84
CA ARG A 208 -17.57 9.14 -11.67
C ARG A 208 -18.68 10.21 -11.58
N PRO A 209 -19.82 9.92 -10.93
CA PRO A 209 -20.16 8.70 -10.18
C PRO A 209 -20.28 7.45 -11.05
N GLU A 210 -20.09 6.28 -10.44
CA GLU A 210 -20.24 4.97 -11.07
C GLU A 210 -21.04 4.02 -10.17
N PHE A 211 -22.08 3.43 -10.74
CA PHE A 211 -22.86 2.36 -10.12
C PHE A 211 -22.44 1.02 -10.73
N ARG A 212 -22.21 0.00 -9.91
CA ARG A 212 -21.77 -1.34 -10.35
C ARG A 212 -22.66 -2.43 -9.77
N VAL A 213 -22.96 -3.44 -10.58
CA VAL A 213 -23.37 -4.77 -10.13
C VAL A 213 -22.23 -5.73 -10.39
N TYR A 214 -21.82 -6.51 -9.40
CA TYR A 214 -20.61 -7.32 -9.49
C TYR A 214 -20.76 -8.72 -8.89
N ALA A 215 -19.86 -9.61 -9.32
CA ALA A 215 -19.61 -10.90 -8.70
C ALA A 215 -18.08 -11.08 -8.54
N SER A 216 -17.66 -11.58 -7.40
CA SER A 216 -16.26 -11.77 -7.03
C SER A 216 -16.04 -13.17 -6.47
N TYR A 217 -15.08 -13.90 -7.04
CA TYR A 217 -14.51 -15.10 -6.45
C TYR A 217 -13.23 -14.72 -5.72
N VAL A 218 -13.08 -15.18 -4.48
CA VAL A 218 -11.87 -14.98 -3.67
C VAL A 218 -11.39 -16.35 -3.22
N GLN A 219 -10.09 -16.59 -3.32
CA GLN A 219 -9.41 -17.74 -2.78
C GLN A 219 -8.28 -17.28 -1.86
N ASN A 220 -8.15 -17.92 -0.70
CA ASN A 220 -7.04 -17.71 0.21
C ASN A 220 -6.27 -19.03 0.29
N ASP A 221 -4.98 -18.99 -0.04
CA ASP A 221 -4.15 -20.19 -0.10
C ASP A 221 -3.94 -20.80 1.31
N GLU A 222 -4.06 -19.96 2.36
CA GLU A 222 -3.96 -20.37 3.77
C GLU A 222 -5.33 -20.59 4.44
N GLY A 223 -6.43 -20.44 3.69
CA GLY A 223 -7.79 -20.48 4.20
C GLY A 223 -8.21 -19.22 4.96
N PHE A 224 -9.51 -19.05 5.19
CA PHE A 224 -10.04 -17.88 5.92
C PHE A 224 -9.92 -18.08 7.44
N VAL A 225 -9.61 -17.03 8.22
CA VAL A 225 -9.49 -17.14 9.69
C VAL A 225 -10.86 -16.97 10.35
N GLY A 226 -11.38 -18.05 10.93
CA GLY A 226 -12.65 -18.10 11.67
C GLY A 226 -12.89 -19.48 12.28
N ASN A 227 -12.97 -19.57 13.61
CA ASN A 227 -13.07 -20.81 14.37
C ASN A 227 -14.24 -21.73 13.93
N SER A 228 -14.01 -22.76 13.10
CA SER A 228 -14.78 -24.02 12.97
C SER A 228 -14.24 -24.94 11.87
N ALA A 229 -14.29 -26.25 12.11
CA ALA A 229 -13.66 -27.35 11.35
C ALA A 229 -14.18 -27.64 9.91
N ASN A 230 -14.71 -26.64 9.18
CA ASN A 230 -15.24 -26.80 7.82
C ASN A 230 -15.14 -25.49 7.02
N GLN A 231 -13.93 -24.99 6.72
CA GLN A 231 -13.79 -23.83 5.85
C GLN A 231 -13.39 -24.24 4.44
N SER A 232 -14.10 -23.67 3.48
CA SER A 232 -13.72 -23.63 2.07
C SER A 232 -12.61 -22.60 1.92
N ASP A 233 -11.58 -22.92 1.14
CA ASP A 233 -10.48 -22.00 0.83
C ASP A 233 -10.91 -20.90 -0.15
N SER A 234 -12.17 -20.93 -0.58
CA SER A 234 -12.75 -19.99 -1.55
C SER A 234 -14.17 -19.55 -1.19
N GLU A 235 -14.52 -18.34 -1.60
CA GLU A 235 -15.82 -17.71 -1.38
C GLU A 235 -16.29 -16.99 -2.66
N LEU A 236 -17.59 -17.07 -2.97
CA LEU A 236 -18.23 -16.33 -4.06
C LEU A 236 -19.16 -15.25 -3.49
N ASN A 237 -18.88 -14.00 -3.82
CA ASN A 237 -19.64 -12.83 -3.38
C ASN A 237 -20.31 -12.16 -4.57
N PHE A 238 -21.48 -11.57 -4.37
CA PHE A 238 -22.15 -10.72 -5.35
C PHE A 238 -22.77 -9.51 -4.66
N GLY A 239 -22.87 -8.40 -5.37
CA GLY A 239 -23.37 -7.17 -4.76
C GLY A 239 -23.58 -6.03 -5.73
N VAL A 240 -23.98 -4.91 -5.14
CA VAL A 240 -24.12 -3.62 -5.83
C VAL A 240 -23.31 -2.57 -5.06
N GLN A 241 -22.68 -1.67 -5.79
CA GLN A 241 -21.83 -0.62 -5.22
C GLN A 241 -22.02 0.69 -5.97
N VAL A 242 -21.89 1.82 -5.27
CA VAL A 242 -21.71 3.14 -5.87
C VAL A 242 -20.38 3.71 -5.41
N GLU A 243 -19.62 4.30 -6.34
CA GLU A 243 -18.39 5.04 -6.07
C GLU A 243 -18.51 6.44 -6.71
N ALA A 244 -18.11 7.49 -5.98
CA ALA A 244 -18.19 8.86 -6.48
C ALA A 244 -17.10 9.75 -5.87
N TRP A 245 -16.65 10.73 -6.67
CA TRP A 245 -15.84 11.88 -6.26
C TRP A 245 -16.28 13.11 -7.06
N TRP A 246 -16.04 14.31 -6.54
CA TRP A 246 -16.47 15.59 -7.11
C TRP A 246 -15.39 16.66 -7.00
#